data_AF-X8DWM9-F1
#
_entry.id   AF-X8DWM9-F1
#
_cell.length_a   1.000
_cell.length_b   1.000
_cell.length_c   1.000
_cell.angle_alpha   90.00
_cell.angle_beta   90.00
_cell.angle_gamma   90.00
#
_symmetry.space_group_name_H-M   'P 1'
#
loop_
_entity.id
_entity.type
_entity.pdbx_description
1 polymer ?
#
loop_
_entity_poly.entity_id
_entity_poly.type
_entity_poly.pdbx_seq_one_letter_code
_entity_poly.pdbx_strand_id
1 'polypeptide(L)'
;MTSHNIAFSEDLDLVFEAIESVATEELPELTPESEIADLGYSSVQTLEFLTHIEEATGLRLPPRELVRVRTISDLAAVVRTHLTAELAR
;
A
#
# COMPACT_ATOMS: atom_id res chain seq x y z
N MET A 1 24.42 -1.74 -15.72
CA MET A 1 23.12 -2.39 -15.95
C MET A 1 22.73 -3.08 -14.65
N THR A 2 21.45 -3.10 -14.31
CA THR A 2 20.85 -3.51 -13.02
C THR A 2 20.67 -2.36 -12.01
N SER A 3 19.86 -1.38 -12.40
CA SER A 3 19.17 -0.47 -11.46
C SER A 3 17.71 -0.91 -11.38
N HIS A 4 17.36 -1.90 -10.54
CA HIS A 4 15.96 -2.30 -10.33
C HIS A 4 15.64 -2.82 -8.91
N ASN A 5 16.51 -2.60 -7.91
CA ASN A 5 16.34 -3.22 -6.58
C ASN A 5 16.16 -2.24 -5.39
N ILE A 6 15.92 -0.95 -5.66
CA ILE A 6 15.69 0.06 -4.61
C ILE A 6 14.18 0.26 -4.35
N ALA A 7 13.33 0.02 -5.34
CA ALA A 7 11.87 0.24 -5.26
C ALA A 7 11.08 -0.95 -4.71
N PHE A 8 11.68 -1.81 -3.87
CA PHE A 8 10.92 -2.81 -3.10
C PHE A 8 10.73 -2.40 -1.64
N SER A 9 11.54 -1.46 -1.13
CA SER A 9 11.39 -0.95 0.24
C SER A 9 10.46 0.27 0.28
N GLU A 10 10.61 1.25 -0.61
CA GLU A 10 9.85 2.51 -0.51
C GLU A 10 8.33 2.33 -0.69
N ASP A 11 7.88 1.43 -1.57
CA ASP A 11 6.46 1.11 -1.74
C ASP A 11 5.89 0.34 -0.56
N LEU A 12 6.67 -0.58 0.02
CA LEU A 12 6.28 -1.30 1.24
C LEU A 12 6.23 -0.35 2.44
N ASP A 13 7.27 0.46 2.63
CA ASP A 13 7.39 1.43 3.73
C ASP A 13 6.21 2.40 3.71
N LEU A 14 5.84 2.91 2.52
CA LEU A 14 4.66 3.76 2.35
C LEU A 14 3.36 3.04 2.75
N VAL A 15 3.19 1.77 2.37
CA VAL A 15 1.99 1.01 2.73
C VAL A 15 1.95 0.76 4.24
N PHE A 16 3.06 0.43 4.88
CA PHE A 16 3.14 0.29 6.33
C PHE A 16 2.81 1.60 7.03
N GLU A 17 3.42 2.71 6.62
CA GLU A 17 3.15 4.04 7.16
C GLU A 17 1.67 4.41 7.04
N ALA A 18 1.06 4.17 5.87
CA ALA A 18 -0.35 4.44 5.65
C ALA A 18 -1.25 3.60 6.58
N ILE A 19 -0.96 2.30 6.73
CA ILE A 19 -1.67 1.41 7.65
C ILE A 19 -1.54 1.93 9.08
N GLU A 20 -0.34 2.20 9.55
CA GLU A 20 -0.08 2.72 10.90
C GLU A 20 -0.78 4.05 11.16
N SER A 21 -0.90 4.93 10.14
CA SER A 21 -1.51 6.25 10.29
C SER A 21 -2.98 6.23 10.72
N VAL A 22 -3.70 5.13 10.44
CA VAL A 22 -5.13 4.96 10.77
C VAL A 22 -5.37 4.01 11.95
N ALA A 23 -4.29 3.51 12.55
CA ALA A 23 -4.36 2.61 13.69
C ALA A 23 -4.88 3.34 14.93
N THR A 24 -5.96 2.83 15.53
CA THR A 24 -6.51 3.34 16.80
C THR A 24 -6.03 2.56 18.01
N GLU A 25 -5.40 1.40 17.77
CA GLU A 25 -4.85 0.48 18.76
C GLU A 25 -3.48 0.01 18.29
N GLU A 26 -2.73 -0.66 19.18
CA GLU A 26 -1.43 -1.24 18.84
C GLU A 26 -1.61 -2.37 17.81
N LEU A 27 -0.92 -2.26 16.69
CA LEU A 27 -0.92 -3.29 15.66
C LEU A 27 -0.01 -4.45 16.07
N PRO A 28 -0.34 -5.70 15.69
CA PRO A 28 0.62 -6.80 15.78
C PRO A 28 1.81 -6.52 14.86
N GLU A 29 2.89 -7.29 15.03
CA GLU A 29 4.02 -7.24 14.10
C GLU A 29 3.52 -7.52 12.67
N LEU A 30 3.58 -6.49 11.82
CA LEU A 30 3.16 -6.58 10.44
C LEU A 30 4.29 -7.08 9.56
N THR A 31 3.94 -7.92 8.60
CA THR A 31 4.86 -8.46 7.60
C THR A 31 4.30 -8.18 6.21
N PRO A 32 5.13 -8.20 5.16
CA PRO A 32 4.63 -8.03 3.79
C PRO A 32 3.55 -9.08 3.40
N GLU A 33 3.53 -10.24 4.05
CA GLU A 33 2.58 -11.32 3.85
C GLU A 33 1.32 -11.19 4.71
N SER A 34 1.26 -10.24 5.66
CA SER A 34 0.08 -9.99 6.48
C SER A 34 -1.11 -9.63 5.59
N GLU A 35 -2.25 -10.29 5.83
CA GLU A 35 -3.48 -10.00 5.11
C GLU A 35 -4.12 -8.70 5.61
N ILE A 36 -4.56 -7.84 4.69
CA ILE A 36 -5.26 -6.59 5.01
C ILE A 36 -6.57 -6.87 5.78
N ALA A 37 -7.22 -8.00 5.48
CA ALA A 37 -8.43 -8.43 6.17
C ALA A 37 -8.19 -8.73 7.66
N ASP A 38 -6.97 -9.15 8.02
CA ASP A 38 -6.60 -9.51 9.39
C ASP A 38 -6.21 -8.29 10.24
N LEU A 39 -6.09 -7.10 9.64
CA LEU A 39 -5.81 -5.85 10.37
C LEU A 39 -6.97 -5.43 11.29
N GLY A 40 -8.17 -6.00 11.10
CA GLY A 40 -9.36 -5.63 11.88
C GLY A 40 -9.91 -4.24 11.56
N TYR A 41 -9.44 -3.61 10.47
CA TYR A 41 -9.85 -2.27 10.08
C TYR A 41 -11.28 -2.22 9.56
N SER A 42 -11.97 -1.15 9.93
CA SER A 42 -13.25 -0.80 9.32
C SER A 42 -13.08 -0.45 7.84
N SER A 43 -14.18 -0.46 7.10
CA SER A 43 -14.18 0.01 5.71
C SER A 43 -13.76 1.48 5.59
N VAL A 44 -14.03 2.29 6.62
CA VAL A 44 -13.61 3.70 6.66
C VAL A 44 -12.09 3.79 6.80
N GLN A 45 -11.50 3.11 7.79
CA GLN A 45 -10.03 3.07 7.96
C GLN A 45 -9.33 2.51 6.72
N THR A 46 -9.94 1.52 6.06
CA THR A 46 -9.41 0.98 4.80
C THR A 46 -9.34 2.05 3.71
N LEU A 47 -10.41 2.83 3.54
CA LEU A 47 -10.43 3.94 2.58
C LEU A 47 -9.47 5.06 2.99
N GLU A 48 -9.31 5.33 4.28
CA GLU A 48 -8.41 6.36 4.79
C GLU A 48 -6.95 6.03 4.50
N PHE A 49 -6.47 4.81 4.78
CA PHE A 49 -5.07 4.49 4.46
C PHE A 49 -4.83 4.43 2.94
N LEU A 50 -5.82 3.97 2.15
CA LEU A 50 -5.71 4.00 0.69
C LEU A 50 -5.62 5.44 0.17
N THR A 51 -6.41 6.35 0.75
CA THR A 51 -6.36 7.78 0.43
C THR A 51 -5.01 8.38 0.81
N HIS A 52 -4.46 8.00 1.96
CA HIS A 52 -3.13 8.44 2.38
C HIS A 52 -2.05 8.07 1.34
N ILE A 53 -2.09 6.85 0.82
CA ILE A 53 -1.19 6.40 -0.26
C ILE A 53 -1.39 7.25 -1.53
N GLU A 54 -2.64 7.49 -1.95
CA GLU A 54 -2.95 8.33 -3.11
C GLU A 54 -2.42 9.77 -2.95
N GLU A 55 -2.59 10.37 -1.77
CA GLU A 55 -2.12 11.73 -1.46
C GLU A 55 -0.59 11.81 -1.42
N ALA A 56 0.08 10.84 -0.78
CA ALA A 56 1.54 10.80 -0.68
C ALA A 56 2.23 10.62 -2.03
N THR A 57 1.58 9.91 -2.96
CA THR A 57 2.17 9.56 -4.26
C THR A 57 1.65 10.41 -5.42
N GLY A 58 0.53 11.11 -5.23
CA GLY A 58 -0.21 11.76 -6.32
C GLY A 58 -0.92 10.77 -7.26
N LEU A 59 -0.95 9.48 -6.92
CA LEU A 59 -1.60 8.45 -7.72
C LEU A 59 -3.11 8.39 -7.50
N ARG A 60 -3.78 7.68 -8.41
CA ARG A 60 -5.16 7.21 -8.22
C ARG A 60 -5.19 5.70 -8.38
N LEU A 61 -5.41 4.98 -7.29
CA LEU A 61 -5.39 3.53 -7.25
C LEU A 61 -6.68 2.99 -7.88
N PRO A 62 -6.62 2.21 -8.97
CA PRO A 62 -7.82 1.74 -9.65
C PRO A 62 -8.59 0.72 -8.79
N PRO A 63 -9.89 0.93 -8.50
CA PRO A 63 -10.67 0.00 -7.67
C PRO A 63 -10.66 -1.44 -8.20
N ARG A 64 -10.56 -1.62 -9.52
CA ARG A 64 -10.49 -2.95 -10.16
C ARG A 64 -9.25 -3.74 -9.78
N GLU A 65 -8.14 -3.08 -9.46
CA GLU A 65 -6.90 -3.72 -9.04
C GLU A 65 -6.92 -4.02 -7.55
N LEU A 66 -7.50 -3.11 -6.76
CA LEU A 66 -7.68 -3.28 -5.30
C LEU A 66 -8.52 -4.51 -4.95
N VAL A 67 -9.46 -4.93 -5.80
CA VAL A 67 -10.25 -6.17 -5.61
C VAL A 67 -9.38 -7.43 -5.49
N ARG A 68 -8.16 -7.42 -6.02
CA ARG A 68 -7.25 -8.57 -5.98
C ARG A 68 -6.26 -8.50 -4.82
N VAL A 69 -6.17 -7.37 -4.13
CA VAL A 69 -5.24 -7.16 -3.03
C VAL A 69 -5.70 -8.00 -1.83
N ARG A 70 -4.79 -8.83 -1.31
CA ARG A 70 -5.02 -9.59 -0.08
C ARG A 70 -4.02 -9.21 0.99
N THR A 71 -2.74 -9.11 0.60
CA THR A 71 -1.63 -8.84 1.49
C THR A 71 -1.10 -7.41 1.34
N ILE A 72 -0.28 -7.00 2.31
CA ILE A 72 0.48 -5.74 2.23
C ILE A 72 1.38 -5.71 0.98
N SER A 73 2.02 -6.83 0.64
CA SER A 73 2.83 -6.97 -0.59
C SER A 73 2.01 -6.80 -1.86
N ASP A 74 0.77 -7.32 -1.90
CA ASP A 74 -0.10 -7.15 -3.07
C ASP A 74 -0.41 -5.67 -3.29
N LEU A 75 -0.69 -4.94 -2.20
CA LEU A 75 -0.97 -3.50 -2.28
C LEU A 75 0.27 -2.72 -2.74
N ALA A 76 1.43 -2.99 -2.15
CA ALA A 76 2.69 -2.35 -2.55
C ALA A 76 3.01 -2.62 -4.03
N ALA A 77 2.77 -3.84 -4.52
CA ALA A 77 2.91 -4.17 -5.94
C ALA A 77 1.98 -3.34 -6.86
N VAL A 78 0.73 -3.11 -6.44
CA VAL A 78 -0.19 -2.19 -7.15
C VAL A 78 0.38 -0.78 -7.16
N VAL A 79 0.75 -0.23 -5.99
CA VAL A 79 1.30 1.12 -5.85
C VAL A 79 2.51 1.32 -6.76
N ARG A 80 3.49 0.41 -6.70
CA ARG A 80 4.69 0.44 -7.55
C ARG A 80 4.38 0.37 -9.04
N THR A 81 3.41 -0.45 -9.43
CA THR A 81 3.01 -0.57 -10.85
C THR A 81 2.53 0.79 -11.37
N HIS A 82 1.71 1.49 -10.58
CA HIS A 82 1.19 2.80 -10.94
C HIS A 82 2.23 3.91 -10.82
N LEU A 83 3.10 3.89 -9.80
CA LEU A 83 4.22 4.82 -9.66
C LEU A 83 5.14 4.75 -10.88
N THR A 84 5.52 3.54 -11.27
CA THR A 84 6.39 3.32 -12.44
C THR A 84 5.70 3.79 -13.72
N ALA A 85 4.40 3.55 -13.87
CA ALA A 85 3.64 3.99 -15.02
C ALA A 85 3.48 5.52 -15.10
N GLU A 86 3.38 6.21 -13.96
CA GLU A 86 3.29 7.68 -13.90
C GLU A 86 4.63 8.33 -14.19
N LEU A 87 5.73 7.82 -13.63
CA LEU A 87 7.09 8.33 -13.86
C LEU A 87 7.61 8.11 -15.29
N ALA A 88 7.03 7.14 -16.01
CA ALA A 88 7.39 6.85 -17.41
C ALA A 88 6.68 7.75 -18.44
N ARG A 89 5.78 8.65 -18.00
CA ARG A 89 5.06 9.61 -18.85
C ARG A 89 5.87 10.89 -19.06
#